data_AF-A0A0C9YI49-F1
#
_entry.id   AF-A0A0C9YI49-F1
#
_cell.length_a   1.000
_cell.length_b   1.000
_cell.length_c   1.000
_cell.angle_alpha   90.00
_cell.angle_beta   90.00
_cell.angle_gamma   90.00
#
_symmetry.space_group_name_H-M   'P 1'
#
loop_
_entity.id
_entity.type
_entity.pdbx_description
1 polymer ?
#
loop_
_entity_poly.entity_id
_entity_poly.type
_entity_poly.pdbx_seq_one_letter_code
_entity_poly.pdbx_strand_id
1 'polypeptide(L)'
;MVRKKLSQLPTKSAPTRQAAVQPASWTDADVNILLDLAITQKASAGKGMNFKATFWNAVSDALSNPSKGGPKTSKVCKEKWKRLRKTFEVIECIKNTSGLTYLRELGANIGLESEAVWNDFIKKHKDANSFRNRGWPHYDKMKQLMPSKGKG
;
A
#
# COMPACT_ATOMS: atom_id res chain seq x y z
N MET A 1 44.65 11.80 54.32
CA MET A 1 45.28 11.24 53.10
C MET A 1 44.26 10.37 52.38
N VAL A 2 44.25 10.43 51.05
CA VAL A 2 43.06 10.34 50.18
C VAL A 2 42.58 8.90 49.91
N ARG A 3 41.26 8.67 50.01
CA ARG A 3 40.58 7.47 49.50
C ARG A 3 40.60 7.51 47.96
N LYS A 4 41.40 6.66 47.31
CA LYS A 4 41.39 6.48 45.86
C LYS A 4 40.15 5.68 45.43
N LYS A 5 39.33 6.32 44.61
CA LYS A 5 38.16 5.77 43.92
C LYS A 5 38.65 4.82 42.81
N LEU A 6 38.28 3.55 42.87
CA LEU A 6 38.43 2.63 41.73
C LEU A 6 37.04 2.47 41.09
N SER A 7 36.79 3.29 40.07
CA SER A 7 35.58 3.28 39.27
C SER A 7 35.56 2.02 38.39
N GLN A 8 34.56 1.16 38.56
CA GLN A 8 34.29 0.09 37.61
C GLN A 8 33.69 0.70 36.33
N LEU A 9 34.27 0.34 35.18
CA LEU A 9 33.72 0.61 33.85
C LEU A 9 32.62 -0.41 33.54
N PRO A 10 31.42 0.00 33.08
CA PRO A 10 30.48 -0.93 32.49
C PRO A 10 30.99 -1.35 31.09
N THR A 11 31.06 -2.66 30.87
CA THR A 11 31.30 -3.24 29.55
C THR A 11 30.18 -2.81 28.60
N LYS A 12 30.54 -2.00 27.60
CA LYS A 12 29.62 -1.58 26.53
C LYS A 12 29.43 -2.77 25.59
N SER A 13 28.31 -3.48 25.75
CA SER A 13 27.84 -4.47 24.78
C SER A 13 27.71 -3.79 23.40
N ALA A 14 28.42 -4.31 22.41
CA ALA A 14 28.30 -3.85 21.03
C ALA A 14 26.87 -4.11 20.51
N PRO A 15 26.26 -3.20 19.73
CA PRO A 15 24.99 -3.49 19.09
C PRO A 15 25.24 -4.54 17.99
N THR A 16 24.54 -5.67 18.10
CA THR A 16 24.46 -6.70 17.07
C THR A 16 24.10 -6.05 15.74
N ARG A 17 24.94 -6.28 14.72
CA ARG A 17 24.75 -5.81 13.35
C ARG A 17 23.42 -6.37 12.82
N GLN A 18 22.32 -5.63 12.97
CA GLN A 18 21.06 -5.98 12.32
C GLN A 18 21.34 -6.01 10.82
N ALA A 19 21.27 -7.19 10.22
CA ALA A 19 21.30 -7.32 8.77
C ALA A 19 20.21 -6.38 8.22
N ALA A 20 20.60 -5.43 7.38
CA ALA A 20 19.65 -4.51 6.78
C ALA A 20 18.61 -5.33 5.99
N VAL A 21 17.41 -5.48 6.55
CA VAL A 21 16.32 -6.20 5.90
C VAL A 21 15.97 -5.39 4.66
N GLN A 22 16.31 -5.94 3.49
CA GLN A 22 15.97 -5.31 2.22
C GLN A 22 14.45 -5.08 2.17
N PRO A 23 13.97 -3.89 1.78
CA PRO A 23 12.54 -3.64 1.68
C PRO A 23 11.93 -4.54 0.59
N ALA A 24 10.69 -4.99 0.80
CA ALA A 24 9.97 -5.79 -0.19
C ALA A 24 9.73 -4.95 -1.47
N SER A 25 10.09 -5.51 -2.62
CA SER A 25 9.78 -4.94 -3.93
C SER A 25 8.48 -5.57 -4.45
N TRP A 26 7.57 -4.74 -4.97
CA TRP A 26 6.26 -5.17 -5.45
C TRP A 26 6.14 -4.88 -6.93
N THR A 27 6.12 -5.95 -7.73
CA THR A 27 5.77 -5.90 -9.15
C THR A 27 4.26 -5.90 -9.34
N ASP A 28 3.79 -5.57 -10.53
CA ASP A 28 2.36 -5.67 -10.85
C ASP A 28 1.87 -7.13 -10.76
N ALA A 29 2.72 -8.11 -11.08
CA ALA A 29 2.42 -9.53 -10.92
C ALA A 29 2.22 -9.90 -9.44
N ASP A 30 3.10 -9.45 -8.54
CA ASP A 30 2.96 -9.68 -7.09
C ASP A 30 1.63 -9.09 -6.56
N VAL A 31 1.30 -7.88 -7.01
CA VAL A 31 0.05 -7.22 -6.61
C VAL A 31 -1.16 -7.96 -7.17
N ASN A 32 -1.08 -8.46 -8.40
CA ASN A 32 -2.15 -9.28 -8.99
C ASN A 32 -2.38 -10.55 -8.19
N ILE A 33 -1.34 -11.29 -7.80
CA ILE A 33 -1.47 -12.49 -6.96
C ILE A 33 -2.22 -12.16 -5.65
N LEU A 34 -1.83 -11.07 -4.97
CA LEU A 34 -2.51 -10.63 -3.75
C LEU A 34 -4.00 -10.34 -4.00
N LEU A 35 -4.31 -9.59 -5.06
CA LEU A 35 -5.69 -9.20 -5.39
C LEU A 35 -6.54 -10.39 -5.83
N ASP A 36 -5.98 -11.32 -6.60
CA ASP A 36 -6.69 -12.51 -7.06
C ASP A 36 -7.06 -13.41 -5.89
N LEU A 37 -6.11 -13.66 -4.97
CA LEU A 37 -6.40 -14.37 -3.71
C LEU A 37 -7.47 -13.65 -2.87
N ALA A 38 -7.40 -12.31 -2.80
CA ALA A 38 -8.40 -11.52 -2.09
C ALA A 38 -9.79 -11.64 -2.73
N ILE A 39 -9.89 -11.71 -4.06
CA ILE A 39 -11.15 -11.88 -4.80
C ILE A 39 -11.71 -13.27 -4.53
N THR A 40 -10.88 -14.30 -4.63
CA THR A 40 -11.27 -15.68 -4.36
C THR A 40 -11.78 -15.85 -2.92
N GLN A 41 -11.12 -15.23 -1.94
CA GLN A 41 -11.47 -15.37 -0.52
C GLN A 41 -12.39 -14.28 0.02
N LYS A 42 -12.98 -13.43 -0.84
CA LYS A 42 -13.79 -12.28 -0.41
C LYS A 42 -15.00 -12.69 0.43
N ALA A 43 -15.61 -13.84 0.14
CA ALA A 43 -16.79 -14.34 0.86
C ALA A 43 -16.48 -14.71 2.32
N SER A 44 -15.23 -15.02 2.62
CA SER A 44 -14.75 -15.34 3.97
C SER A 44 -14.15 -14.14 4.71
N ALA A 45 -14.10 -12.97 4.05
CA ALA A 45 -13.58 -11.75 4.65
C ALA A 45 -14.57 -11.17 5.67
N GLY A 46 -14.06 -10.61 6.76
CA GLY A 46 -14.88 -9.86 7.70
C GLY A 46 -15.37 -8.53 7.12
N LYS A 47 -16.23 -7.84 7.89
CA LYS A 47 -16.74 -6.51 7.54
C LYS A 47 -15.64 -5.59 7.02
N GLY A 48 -15.88 -4.97 5.87
CA GLY A 48 -14.95 -4.04 5.24
C GLY A 48 -13.72 -4.72 4.61
N MET A 49 -13.77 -6.02 4.30
CA MET A 49 -12.64 -6.80 3.77
C MET A 49 -11.47 -6.90 4.75
N ASN A 50 -11.79 -7.20 6.01
CA ASN A 50 -10.80 -7.51 7.02
C ASN A 50 -10.51 -9.01 7.01
N PHE A 51 -9.35 -9.39 6.47
CA PHE A 51 -8.95 -10.80 6.34
C PHE A 51 -8.26 -11.34 7.59
N LYS A 52 -8.50 -12.62 7.90
CA LYS A 52 -7.90 -13.35 9.03
C LYS A 52 -6.40 -13.60 8.79
N ALA A 53 -5.67 -13.97 9.85
CA ALA A 53 -4.24 -14.29 9.78
C ALA A 53 -3.93 -15.41 8.77
N THR A 54 -4.79 -16.42 8.67
CA THR A 54 -4.65 -17.54 7.73
C THR A 54 -4.59 -17.09 6.27
N PHE A 55 -5.39 -16.09 5.89
CA PHE A 55 -5.33 -15.49 4.55
C PHE A 55 -3.96 -14.84 4.30
N TRP A 56 -3.47 -14.03 5.24
CA TRP A 56 -2.20 -13.32 5.06
C TRP A 56 -1.00 -14.27 4.99
N ASN A 57 -1.06 -15.40 5.70
CA ASN A 57 -0.07 -16.47 5.57
C ASN A 57 -0.12 -17.08 4.17
N ALA A 58 -1.32 -17.44 3.67
CA ALA A 58 -1.46 -17.97 2.31
C ALA A 58 -0.95 -17.00 1.23
N VAL A 59 -1.20 -15.69 1.38
CA VAL A 59 -0.64 -14.66 0.47
C VAL A 59 0.89 -14.60 0.57
N SER A 60 1.43 -14.67 1.78
CA SER A 60 2.88 -14.70 2.01
C SER A 60 3.53 -15.93 1.37
N ASP A 61 2.89 -17.10 1.49
CA ASP A 61 3.39 -18.36 0.94
C ASP A 61 3.36 -18.33 -0.60
N ALA A 62 2.29 -17.82 -1.20
CA ALA A 62 2.18 -17.61 -2.65
C ALA A 62 3.23 -16.63 -3.20
N LEU A 63 3.77 -15.75 -2.36
CA LEU A 63 4.75 -14.71 -2.69
C LEU A 63 6.15 -14.99 -2.12
N SER A 64 6.40 -16.22 -1.65
CA SER A 64 7.60 -16.62 -0.92
C SER A 64 8.90 -16.56 -1.73
N ASN A 65 8.81 -16.58 -3.07
CA ASN A 65 9.95 -16.54 -3.98
C ASN A 65 9.99 -15.22 -4.77
N PRO A 66 10.32 -14.07 -4.14
CA PRO A 66 10.37 -12.80 -4.83
C PRO A 66 11.55 -12.76 -5.80
N SER A 67 11.32 -12.33 -7.04
CA SER A 67 12.38 -12.06 -8.00
C SER A 67 13.28 -10.87 -7.61
N LYS A 68 12.77 -9.97 -6.75
CA LYS A 68 13.48 -8.78 -6.26
C LYS A 68 12.98 -8.37 -4.87
N GLY A 69 13.89 -7.80 -4.08
CA GLY A 69 13.60 -7.21 -2.76
C GLY A 69 13.53 -8.23 -1.64
N GLY A 70 13.20 -7.77 -0.43
CA GLY A 70 13.08 -8.64 0.73
C GLY A 70 11.79 -9.46 0.79
N PRO A 71 11.66 -10.32 1.81
CA PRO A 71 10.56 -11.26 1.95
C PRO A 71 9.20 -10.55 2.12
N LYS A 72 8.18 -11.04 1.43
CA LYS A 72 6.81 -10.55 1.49
C LYS A 72 6.01 -11.27 2.59
N THR A 73 6.45 -11.11 3.84
CA THR A 73 5.79 -11.73 5.00
C THR A 73 4.31 -11.34 5.12
N SER A 74 3.53 -12.10 5.88
CA SER A 74 2.10 -11.81 6.14
C SER A 74 1.85 -10.36 6.59
N LYS A 75 2.75 -9.81 7.42
CA LYS A 75 2.69 -8.41 7.87
C LYS A 75 2.92 -7.44 6.71
N VAL A 76 3.93 -7.69 5.88
CA VAL A 76 4.25 -6.85 4.70
C VAL A 76 3.12 -6.90 3.67
N CYS A 77 2.52 -8.07 3.44
CA CYS A 77 1.34 -8.24 2.58
C CYS A 77 0.14 -7.42 3.09
N LYS A 78 -0.12 -7.45 4.41
CA LYS A 78 -1.19 -6.66 5.03
C LYS A 78 -0.96 -5.16 4.88
N GLU A 79 0.27 -4.68 5.06
CA GLU A 79 0.60 -3.27 4.86
C GLU A 79 0.48 -2.85 3.38
N LYS A 80 0.84 -3.74 2.44
CA LYS A 80 0.60 -3.51 1.01
C LYS A 80 -0.89 -3.38 0.71
N TRP A 81 -1.73 -4.26 1.27
CA TRP A 81 -3.19 -4.18 1.12
C TRP A 81 -3.76 -2.84 1.59
N LYS A 82 -3.34 -2.35 2.78
CA LYS A 82 -3.76 -1.03 3.27
C LYS A 82 -3.42 0.10 2.28
N ARG A 83 -2.23 0.05 1.68
CA ARG A 83 -1.80 1.04 0.67
C ARG A 83 -2.66 0.95 -0.59
N LEU A 84 -2.97 -0.26 -1.09
CA LEU A 84 -3.85 -0.45 -2.24
C LEU A 84 -5.26 0.14 -1.99
N ARG A 85 -5.80 -0.04 -0.79
CA ARG A 85 -7.09 0.57 -0.40
C ARG A 85 -7.04 2.08 -0.43
N LYS A 86 -6.00 2.67 0.18
CA LYS A 86 -5.80 4.11 0.17
C LYS A 86 -5.69 4.66 -1.26
N THR A 87 -4.94 3.97 -2.13
CA THR A 87 -4.87 4.33 -3.56
C THR A 87 -6.23 4.29 -4.24
N PHE A 88 -7.05 3.26 -3.98
CA PHE A 88 -8.40 3.19 -4.52
C PHE A 88 -9.28 4.35 -4.05
N GLU A 89 -9.23 4.68 -2.75
CA GLU A 89 -9.97 5.82 -2.19
C GLU A 89 -9.56 7.15 -2.85
N VAL A 90 -8.27 7.37 -3.08
CA VAL A 90 -7.78 8.55 -3.79
C VAL A 90 -8.34 8.63 -5.22
N ILE A 91 -8.36 7.52 -5.94
CA ILE A 91 -8.92 7.47 -7.30
C ILE A 91 -10.43 7.73 -7.28
N GLU A 92 -11.16 7.18 -6.31
CA GLU A 92 -12.58 7.49 -6.13
C GLU A 92 -12.81 8.97 -5.80
N CYS A 93 -11.93 9.62 -5.03
CA CYS A 93 -11.99 11.07 -4.81
C CYS A 93 -11.79 11.87 -6.09
N ILE A 94 -10.84 11.47 -6.96
CA ILE A 94 -10.63 12.10 -8.27
C ILE A 94 -11.92 11.99 -9.09
N LYS A 95 -12.49 10.78 -9.20
CA LYS A 95 -13.71 10.52 -9.97
C LYS A 95 -14.95 11.27 -9.48
N ASN A 96 -15.01 11.56 -8.19
CA ASN A 96 -16.13 12.28 -7.57
C ASN A 96 -15.91 13.80 -7.55
N THR A 97 -14.77 14.29 -8.06
CA THR A 97 -14.50 15.73 -8.14
C THR A 97 -15.03 16.27 -9.46
N SER A 98 -15.96 17.24 -9.37
CA SER A 98 -16.50 17.90 -10.56
C SER A 98 -15.38 18.54 -11.40
N GLY A 99 -15.42 18.35 -12.71
CA GLY A 99 -14.39 18.86 -13.63
C GLY A 99 -13.15 17.98 -13.76
N LEU A 100 -13.07 16.86 -13.03
CA LEU A 100 -12.05 15.83 -13.21
C LEU A 100 -12.67 14.54 -13.76
N THR A 101 -11.85 13.77 -14.46
CA THR A 101 -12.19 12.41 -14.88
C THR A 101 -11.10 11.44 -14.41
N TYR A 102 -11.35 10.13 -14.51
CA TYR A 102 -10.31 9.14 -14.31
C TYR A 102 -10.48 7.99 -15.30
N LEU A 103 -9.43 7.73 -16.06
CA LEU A 103 -9.32 6.65 -17.02
C LEU A 103 -8.29 5.63 -16.52
N ARG A 104 -8.57 4.35 -16.76
CA ARG A 104 -7.72 3.22 -16.34
C ARG A 104 -6.27 3.37 -16.79
N GLU A 105 -6.05 3.85 -18.02
CA GLU A 105 -4.74 3.92 -18.67
C GLU A 105 -4.09 5.28 -18.48
N LEU A 106 -4.88 6.35 -18.63
CA LEU A 106 -4.39 7.72 -18.64
C LEU A 106 -4.43 8.40 -17.27
N GLY A 107 -5.00 7.76 -16.24
CA GLY A 107 -5.20 8.37 -14.93
C GLY A 107 -6.22 9.51 -15.01
N ALA A 108 -5.96 10.62 -14.33
CA ALA A 108 -6.85 11.77 -14.36
C ALA A 108 -6.88 12.53 -15.70
N ASN A 109 -5.93 12.22 -16.61
CA ASN A 109 -5.82 12.78 -17.97
C ASN A 109 -5.96 14.31 -17.99
N ILE A 110 -5.19 15.00 -17.15
CA ILE A 110 -5.28 16.44 -16.93
C ILE A 110 -4.70 17.19 -18.13
N GLY A 111 -5.60 17.84 -18.88
CA GLY A 111 -5.31 18.84 -19.90
C GLY A 111 -5.33 20.27 -19.37
N LEU A 112 -5.26 21.24 -20.29
CA LEU A 112 -5.24 22.67 -19.96
C LEU A 112 -6.53 23.12 -19.26
N GLU A 113 -7.66 22.57 -19.66
CA GLU A 113 -9.00 22.87 -19.18
C GLU A 113 -9.25 22.42 -17.72
N SER A 114 -8.58 21.35 -17.28
CA SER A 114 -8.74 20.78 -15.93
C SER A 114 -7.59 21.14 -14.99
N GLU A 115 -6.59 21.90 -15.46
CA GLU A 115 -5.37 22.22 -14.71
C GLU A 115 -5.64 22.99 -13.41
N ALA A 116 -6.53 23.99 -13.46
CA ALA A 116 -6.89 24.77 -12.28
C ALA A 116 -7.58 23.90 -11.21
N VAL A 117 -8.53 23.07 -11.64
CA VAL A 117 -9.26 22.14 -10.75
C VAL A 117 -8.31 21.10 -10.17
N TRP A 118 -7.39 20.56 -10.97
CA TRP A 118 -6.37 19.62 -10.51
C TRP A 118 -5.46 20.23 -9.45
N ASN A 119 -4.97 21.45 -9.68
CA ASN A 119 -4.09 22.15 -8.74
C ASN A 119 -4.77 22.42 -7.39
N ASP A 120 -6.05 22.74 -7.38
CA ASP A 120 -6.81 22.88 -6.13
C ASP A 120 -7.09 21.53 -5.46
N PHE A 121 -7.31 20.48 -6.24
CA PHE A 121 -7.50 19.13 -5.74
C PHE A 121 -6.25 18.59 -5.05
N ILE A 122 -5.06 18.69 -5.66
CA ILE A 122 -3.81 18.15 -5.10
C ILE A 122 -3.33 18.89 -3.85
N LYS A 123 -3.73 20.16 -3.65
CA LYS A 123 -3.49 20.88 -2.38
C LYS A 123 -4.11 20.14 -1.19
N LYS A 124 -5.27 19.51 -1.40
CA LYS A 124 -6.00 18.72 -0.40
C LYS A 124 -5.61 17.23 -0.43
N HIS A 125 -5.27 16.71 -1.61
CA HIS A 125 -4.96 15.30 -1.84
C HIS A 125 -3.56 15.13 -2.46
N LYS A 126 -2.51 15.40 -1.68
CA LYS A 126 -1.11 15.40 -2.17
C LYS A 126 -0.68 14.06 -2.78
N ASP A 127 -1.23 12.96 -2.30
CA ASP A 127 -0.97 11.60 -2.80
C ASP A 127 -1.60 11.31 -4.16
N ALA A 128 -2.59 12.10 -4.58
CA ALA A 128 -3.22 11.99 -5.89
C ALA A 128 -2.31 12.40 -7.05
N ASN A 129 -1.24 13.16 -6.79
CA ASN A 129 -0.38 13.70 -7.85
C ASN A 129 0.23 12.60 -8.74
N SER A 130 0.48 11.42 -8.16
CA SER A 130 1.00 10.24 -8.88
C SER A 130 0.03 9.69 -9.95
N PHE A 131 -1.24 10.12 -9.92
CA PHE A 131 -2.30 9.68 -10.81
C PHE A 131 -2.74 10.76 -11.80
N ARG A 132 -2.01 11.89 -11.91
CA ARG A 132 -2.34 12.99 -12.83
C ARG A 132 -2.55 12.50 -14.26
N ASN A 133 -1.52 11.90 -14.84
CA ASN A 133 -1.52 11.36 -16.21
C ASN A 133 -1.02 9.91 -16.22
N ARG A 134 -1.29 9.17 -15.15
CA ARG A 134 -0.89 7.78 -14.98
C ARG A 134 -2.03 6.97 -14.42
N GLY A 135 -2.46 5.98 -15.20
CA GLY A 135 -3.44 4.99 -14.81
C GLY A 135 -3.01 4.07 -13.68
N TRP A 136 -3.97 3.32 -13.14
CA TRP A 136 -3.72 2.30 -12.14
C TRP A 136 -4.31 0.96 -12.59
N PRO A 137 -3.48 0.01 -13.04
CA PRO A 137 -3.95 -1.24 -13.65
C PRO A 137 -4.76 -2.11 -12.67
N HIS A 138 -4.55 -1.93 -11.37
CA HIS A 138 -5.25 -2.71 -10.34
C HIS A 138 -6.64 -2.18 -9.97
N TYR A 139 -7.08 -1.06 -10.54
CA TYR A 139 -8.34 -0.42 -10.17
C TYR A 139 -9.57 -1.33 -10.30
N ASP A 140 -9.71 -2.11 -11.38
CA ASP A 140 -10.92 -2.95 -11.58
C ASP A 140 -10.98 -4.09 -10.57
N LYS A 141 -9.85 -4.78 -10.35
CA LYS A 141 -9.75 -5.83 -9.32
C LYS A 141 -10.08 -5.26 -7.94
N MET A 142 -9.58 -4.07 -7.64
CA MET A 142 -9.87 -3.42 -6.36
C MET A 142 -11.33 -3.01 -6.22
N LYS A 143 -11.96 -2.54 -7.29
CA LYS A 143 -13.40 -2.21 -7.33
C LYS A 143 -14.28 -3.41 -7.04
N GLN A 144 -13.89 -4.62 -7.45
CA GLN A 144 -14.61 -5.86 -7.13
C GLN A 144 -14.54 -6.24 -5.63
N LEU A 145 -13.50 -5.77 -4.94
CA LEU A 145 -13.25 -6.07 -3.52
C LEU A 145 -13.87 -5.02 -2.60
N MET A 146 -13.90 -3.77 -3.03
CA MET A 146 -14.45 -2.70 -2.19
C MET A 146 -15.98 -2.81 -2.14
N PRO A 147 -16.60 -2.72 -0.95
CA PRO A 147 -18.04 -2.66 -0.87
C PRO A 147 -18.49 -1.44 -1.68
N SER A 148 -19.38 -1.67 -2.64
CA SER A 148 -20.07 -0.56 -3.30
C SER A 148 -20.68 0.29 -2.19
N LYS A 149 -20.32 1.58 -2.13
CA LYS A 149 -21.08 2.52 -1.31
C LYS A 149 -22.47 2.58 -1.97
N GLY A 150 -23.35 1.66 -1.56
CA GLY A 150 -24.76 1.75 -1.87
C GLY A 150 -25.18 3.14 -1.44
N LYS A 151 -25.66 3.93 -2.40
CA LYS A 151 -26.40 5.15 -2.10
C LYS A 151 -27.60 4.70 -1.26
N GLY A 152 -27.51 4.88 0.05
CA GLY A 152 -28.65 5.00 0.94
C GLY A 152 -29.05 6.46 1.00
#